data_AF-A0A326GPN5-F1
#
_entry.id   AF-A0A326GPN5-F1
#
_cell.length_a   1.000
_cell.length_b   1.000
_cell.length_c   1.000
_cell.angle_alpha   90.00
_cell.angle_beta   90.00
_cell.angle_gamma   90.00
#
_symmetry.space_group_name_H-M   'P 1'
#
loop_
_entity.id
_entity.type
_entity.pdbx_description
1 polymer ?
#
loop_
_entity_poly.entity_id
_entity_poly.type
_entity_poly.pdbx_seq_one_letter_code
_entity_poly.pdbx_strand_id
1 'polypeptide(L)'
;MLAVPFVAGAPWTPADYVFAAVMLGVAGGAIELGQRASTGLAYRAGTLVAVAAAFLLVWINAAVGFFGSEDKDVNAVFGLVLLVAVGGTLLARLRPRGVARAMAATAVTQFAIGLTGIAAGWAAPNPVGVRTTLGGTAFFCVLWLASAALFARAARQSAQSRTASPSI
;
A
#
# COMPACT_ATOMS: atom_id res chain seq x y z
N MET A 1 -5.47 18.29 9.35
CA MET A 1 -4.21 17.57 9.01
C MET A 1 -3.19 18.54 8.43
N LEU A 2 -3.44 19.21 7.29
CA LEU A 2 -2.46 20.12 6.66
C LEU A 2 -2.15 21.41 7.43
N ALA A 3 -3.06 21.89 8.29
CA ALA A 3 -2.81 23.05 9.14
C ALA A 3 -1.85 22.75 10.30
N VAL A 4 -1.66 21.48 10.68
CA VAL A 4 -0.85 21.10 11.84
C VAL A 4 0.64 21.42 11.61
N PRO A 5 1.27 21.03 10.49
CA PRO A 5 2.66 21.45 10.19
C PRO A 5 2.82 22.97 10.18
N PHE A 6 1.84 23.70 9.62
CA PHE A 6 1.88 25.15 9.54
C PHE A 6 1.85 25.80 10.93
N VAL A 7 0.88 25.41 11.76
CA VAL A 7 0.74 25.92 13.14
C VAL A 7 1.92 25.50 14.02
N ALA A 8 2.48 24.31 13.77
CA ALA A 8 3.64 23.81 14.49
C ALA A 8 4.98 24.42 14.03
N GLY A 9 4.97 25.30 13.02
CA GLY A 9 6.20 25.90 12.47
C GLY A 9 7.13 24.89 11.81
N ALA A 10 6.58 23.79 11.27
CA ALA A 10 7.36 22.79 10.56
C ALA A 10 8.00 23.42 9.30
N PRO A 11 9.22 23.02 8.92
CA PRO A 11 9.95 23.59 7.78
C PRO A 11 9.42 23.07 6.44
N TRP A 12 8.10 23.02 6.25
CA TRP A 12 7.45 22.59 5.02
C TRP A 12 7.43 23.72 4.00
N THR A 13 7.88 23.40 2.79
CA THR A 13 7.72 24.24 1.62
C THR A 13 6.28 24.15 1.10
N PRO A 14 5.82 25.11 0.26
CA PRO A 14 4.52 25.00 -0.41
C PRO A 14 4.33 23.68 -1.19
N ALA A 15 5.42 23.14 -1.75
CA ALA A 15 5.39 21.87 -2.48
C ALA A 15 5.03 20.69 -1.55
N ASP A 16 5.51 20.69 -0.30
CA ASP A 16 5.20 19.64 0.68
C ASP A 16 3.72 19.63 1.05
N TYR A 17 3.11 20.81 1.19
CA TYR A 17 1.66 20.92 1.42
C TYR A 17 0.85 20.39 0.22
N VAL A 18 1.26 20.72 -1.01
CA VAL A 18 0.61 20.20 -2.22
C VAL A 18 0.76 18.69 -2.31
N PHE A 19 1.96 18.17 -2.08
CA PHE A 19 2.23 16.73 -2.07
C PHE A 19 1.37 16.00 -1.04
N ALA A 20 1.32 16.49 0.20
CA ALA A 20 0.48 15.92 1.24
C ALA A 20 -1.01 16.00 0.91
N ALA A 21 -1.47 17.12 0.31
CA ALA A 21 -2.86 17.27 -0.13
C ALA A 21 -3.23 16.25 -1.21
N VAL A 22 -2.37 16.07 -2.22
CA VAL A 22 -2.56 15.07 -3.29
C VAL A 22 -2.59 13.67 -2.71
N MET A 23 -1.65 13.32 -1.82
CA MET A 23 -1.62 12.01 -1.16
C MET A 23 -2.92 11.73 -0.39
N LEU A 24 -3.38 12.69 0.41
CA LEU A 24 -4.62 12.57 1.18
C LEU A 24 -5.84 12.46 0.26
N GLY A 25 -5.90 13.26 -0.81
CA GLY A 25 -6.96 13.21 -1.81
C GLY A 25 -7.04 11.86 -2.52
N VAL A 26 -5.90 11.33 -2.96
CA VAL A 26 -5.81 10.01 -3.61
C VAL A 26 -6.19 8.90 -2.64
N ALA A 27 -5.71 8.93 -1.40
CA ALA A 27 -6.07 7.95 -0.38
C ALA A 27 -7.57 7.99 -0.06
N GLY A 28 -8.13 9.18 0.15
CA GLY A 28 -9.56 9.38 0.40
C GLY A 28 -10.42 8.87 -0.75
N GLY A 29 -10.06 9.24 -1.99
CA GLY A 29 -10.74 8.77 -3.20
C GLY A 29 -10.67 7.25 -3.37
N ALA A 30 -9.50 6.64 -3.12
CA ALA A 30 -9.34 5.18 -3.19
C ALA A 30 -10.19 4.44 -2.13
N ILE A 31 -10.25 4.98 -0.90
CA ILE A 31 -11.13 4.46 0.14
C ILE A 31 -12.58 4.56 -0.33
N GLU A 32 -13.04 5.74 -0.74
CA GLU A 32 -14.42 5.94 -1.18
C GLU A 32 -14.80 5.00 -2.33
N LEU A 33 -13.94 4.84 -3.33
CA LEU A 33 -14.15 3.91 -4.43
C LEU A 33 -14.31 2.47 -3.93
N GLY A 34 -13.46 2.01 -3.01
CA GLY A 34 -13.59 0.66 -2.45
C GLY A 34 -14.81 0.49 -1.55
N GLN A 35 -15.22 1.52 -0.81
CA GLN A 35 -16.45 1.51 0.00
C GLN A 35 -17.72 1.49 -0.87
N ARG A 36 -17.68 2.10 -2.06
CA ARG A 36 -18.74 2.08 -3.07
C ARG A 36 -18.78 0.75 -3.84
N ALA A 37 -17.62 0.10 -4.04
CA ALA A 37 -17.51 -1.15 -4.78
C ALA A 37 -18.13 -2.36 -4.05
N SER A 38 -18.25 -2.32 -2.71
CA SER A 38 -18.88 -3.39 -1.93
C SER A 38 -19.40 -2.91 -0.58
N THR A 39 -20.52 -3.47 -0.13
CA THR A 39 -21.04 -3.32 1.24
C THR A 39 -20.43 -4.33 2.22
N GLY A 40 -19.69 -5.33 1.74
CA GLY A 40 -19.12 -6.39 2.56
C GLY A 40 -17.97 -5.89 3.45
N LEU A 41 -18.07 -6.12 4.76
CA LEU A 41 -17.09 -5.64 5.73
C LEU A 41 -15.66 -6.09 5.42
N ALA A 42 -15.47 -7.34 4.95
CA ALA A 42 -14.16 -7.86 4.58
C ALA A 42 -13.53 -7.09 3.40
N TYR A 43 -14.34 -6.71 2.40
CA TYR A 43 -13.84 -5.94 1.25
C TYR A 43 -13.45 -4.52 1.68
N ARG A 44 -14.29 -3.90 2.50
CA ARG A 44 -14.08 -2.55 3.03
C ARG A 44 -12.83 -2.48 3.91
N ALA A 45 -12.66 -3.45 4.82
CA ALA A 45 -11.45 -3.57 5.64
C ALA A 45 -10.21 -3.82 4.78
N GLY A 46 -10.30 -4.71 3.78
CA GLY A 46 -9.19 -4.98 2.85
C GLY A 46 -8.74 -3.74 2.09
N THR A 47 -9.70 -2.92 1.66
CA THR A 47 -9.46 -1.61 1.01
C THR A 47 -8.72 -0.67 1.96
N LEU A 48 -9.20 -0.51 3.20
CA LEU A 48 -8.57 0.37 4.19
C LEU A 48 -7.12 -0.05 4.47
N VAL A 49 -6.86 -1.34 4.64
CA VAL A 49 -5.50 -1.87 4.86
C VAL A 49 -4.60 -1.61 3.65
N ALA A 50 -5.09 -1.85 2.42
CA ALA A 50 -4.32 -1.60 1.20
C ALA A 50 -3.98 -0.11 1.03
N VAL A 51 -4.95 0.78 1.24
CA VAL A 51 -4.73 2.23 1.12
C VAL A 51 -3.79 2.73 2.21
N ALA A 52 -3.94 2.25 3.46
CA ALA A 52 -3.02 2.60 4.54
C ALA A 52 -1.59 2.14 4.24
N ALA A 53 -1.41 0.92 3.72
CA ALA A 53 -0.10 0.41 3.29
C ALA A 53 0.50 1.26 2.16
N ALA A 54 -0.28 1.57 1.12
CA ALA A 54 0.18 2.43 0.02
C ALA A 54 0.59 3.82 0.51
N PHE A 55 -0.26 4.44 1.33
CA PHE A 55 -0.03 5.77 1.89
C PHE A 55 1.25 5.79 2.73
N LEU A 56 1.39 4.85 3.66
CA LEU A 56 2.57 4.75 4.53
C LEU A 56 3.84 4.47 3.73
N LEU A 57 3.77 3.65 2.68
CA LEU A 57 4.92 3.35 1.83
C LEU A 57 5.42 4.60 1.13
N VAL A 58 4.52 5.37 0.51
CA VAL A 58 4.87 6.65 -0.12
C VAL A 58 5.41 7.62 0.93
N TRP A 59 4.73 7.74 2.08
CA TRP A 59 5.08 8.70 3.11
C TRP A 59 6.49 8.46 3.68
N ILE A 60 6.76 7.22 4.10
CA ILE A 60 8.08 6.86 4.67
C ILE A 60 9.16 7.00 3.60
N ASN A 61 8.87 6.57 2.37
CA ASN A 61 9.85 6.66 1.29
C ASN A 61 10.19 8.12 0.94
N ALA A 62 9.21 9.02 1.01
CA ALA A 62 9.41 10.45 0.75
C ALA A 62 10.02 11.23 1.91
N ALA A 63 9.89 10.76 3.16
CA ALA A 63 10.33 11.50 4.35
C ALA A 63 11.65 11.01 4.97
N VAL A 64 12.02 9.75 4.72
CA VAL A 64 13.27 9.18 5.25
C VAL A 64 14.01 8.32 4.22
N GLY A 65 13.35 7.95 3.12
CA GLY A 65 13.86 6.98 2.16
C GLY A 65 13.87 5.56 2.71
N PHE A 66 13.29 4.63 1.97
CA PHE A 66 13.21 3.24 2.44
C PHE A 66 14.59 2.59 2.59
N PHE A 67 15.56 2.97 1.76
CA PHE A 67 16.95 2.50 1.83
C PHE A 67 17.88 3.44 2.64
N GLY A 68 17.31 4.21 3.58
CA GLY A 68 18.03 4.94 4.62
C GLY A 68 18.36 6.41 4.34
N SER A 69 18.02 6.92 3.15
CA SER A 69 18.04 8.36 2.82
C SER A 69 17.06 8.60 1.68
N GLU A 70 16.29 9.69 1.75
CA GLU A 70 15.31 10.09 0.74
C GLU A 70 15.96 10.56 -0.57
N ASP A 71 17.18 11.12 -0.49
CA ASP A 71 17.95 11.62 -1.64
C ASP A 71 18.43 10.52 -2.60
N LYS A 72 18.24 9.25 -2.24
CA LYS A 72 18.62 8.12 -3.09
C LYS A 72 17.54 7.88 -4.15
N ASP A 73 17.86 8.16 -5.40
CA ASP A 73 17.01 7.89 -6.58
C ASP A 73 16.47 6.45 -6.62
N VAL A 74 17.24 5.49 -6.08
CA VAL A 74 16.86 4.08 -6.05
C VAL A 74 15.56 3.81 -5.28
N ASN A 75 15.16 4.70 -4.37
CA ASN A 75 13.86 4.63 -3.67
C ASN A 75 12.67 4.71 -4.64
N ALA A 76 12.85 5.22 -5.86
CA ALA A 76 11.82 5.23 -6.90
C ALA A 76 11.36 3.82 -7.28
N VAL A 77 12.16 2.78 -7.04
CA VAL A 77 11.80 1.39 -7.32
C VAL A 77 10.54 0.94 -6.55
N PHE A 78 10.25 1.54 -5.39
CA PHE A 78 9.01 1.26 -4.63
C PHE A 78 7.74 1.73 -5.37
N GLY A 79 7.89 2.59 -6.38
CA GLY A 79 6.82 2.89 -7.34
C GLY A 79 6.29 1.62 -8.03
N LEU A 80 7.13 0.61 -8.27
CA LEU A 80 6.69 -0.68 -8.84
C LEU A 80 5.72 -1.41 -7.91
N VAL A 81 5.92 -1.34 -6.59
CA VAL A 81 4.98 -1.94 -5.61
C VAL A 81 3.60 -1.31 -5.75
N LEU A 82 3.54 0.03 -5.83
CA LEU A 82 2.29 0.76 -5.99
C LEU A 82 1.65 0.49 -7.36
N LEU A 83 2.45 0.39 -8.42
CA LEU A 83 1.97 0.04 -9.76
C LEU A 83 1.36 -1.35 -9.80
N VAL A 84 1.95 -2.35 -9.13
CA VAL A 84 1.37 -3.70 -9.03
C VAL A 84 0.07 -3.67 -8.22
N ALA A 85 0.03 -2.93 -7.11
CA ALA A 85 -1.16 -2.80 -6.27
C ALA A 85 -2.33 -2.17 -7.03
N VAL A 86 -2.11 -1.01 -7.63
CA VAL A 86 -3.14 -0.25 -8.36
C VAL A 86 -3.49 -0.94 -9.67
N GLY A 87 -2.49 -1.25 -10.49
CA GLY A 87 -2.67 -1.90 -11.78
C GLY A 87 -3.37 -3.26 -11.66
N GLY A 88 -2.93 -4.10 -10.71
CA GLY A 88 -3.58 -5.38 -10.45
C GLY A 88 -5.03 -5.24 -9.96
N THR A 89 -5.32 -4.21 -9.15
CA THR A 89 -6.69 -3.91 -8.69
C THR A 89 -7.60 -3.45 -9.82
N LEU A 90 -7.10 -2.61 -10.72
CA LEU A 90 -7.81 -2.14 -11.91
C LEU A 90 -8.04 -3.26 -12.92
N LEU A 91 -7.02 -4.08 -13.21
CA LEU A 91 -7.11 -5.25 -14.09
C LEU A 91 -8.09 -6.30 -13.53
N ALA A 92 -8.14 -6.44 -12.20
CA ALA A 92 -9.14 -7.26 -11.52
C ALA A 92 -10.57 -6.68 -11.60
N ARG A 93 -10.75 -5.45 -12.12
CA ARG A 93 -12.03 -4.73 -12.18
C ARG A 93 -12.71 -4.67 -10.82
N LEU A 94 -11.92 -4.44 -9.77
CA LEU A 94 -12.37 -4.40 -8.37
C LEU A 94 -13.00 -5.71 -7.85
N ARG A 95 -12.91 -6.83 -8.60
CA ARG A 95 -13.48 -8.11 -8.18
C ARG A 95 -12.66 -8.71 -7.03
N PRO A 96 -13.28 -9.11 -5.90
CA PRO A 96 -12.55 -9.50 -4.69
C PRO A 96 -11.47 -10.57 -4.91
N ARG A 97 -11.76 -11.59 -5.74
CA ARG A 97 -10.77 -12.65 -6.07
C ARG A 97 -9.54 -12.12 -6.80
N GLY A 98 -9.75 -11.19 -7.73
CA GLY A 98 -8.65 -10.60 -8.49
C GLY A 98 -7.85 -9.62 -7.65
N VAL A 99 -8.51 -8.78 -6.85
CA VAL A 99 -7.83 -7.84 -5.94
C VAL A 99 -7.00 -8.59 -4.89
N ALA A 100 -7.49 -9.73 -4.37
CA ALA A 100 -6.71 -10.58 -3.48
C ALA A 100 -5.38 -11.05 -4.10
N ARG A 101 -5.41 -11.47 -5.37
CA ARG A 101 -4.20 -11.87 -6.11
C ARG A 101 -3.28 -10.68 -6.37
N ALA A 102 -3.84 -9.51 -6.68
CA ALA A 102 -3.07 -8.27 -6.86
C ALA A 102 -2.31 -7.88 -5.58
N MET A 103 -2.97 -7.94 -4.42
CA MET A 103 -2.33 -7.63 -3.13
C MET A 103 -1.26 -8.68 -2.76
N ALA A 104 -1.48 -9.96 -3.06
CA ALA A 104 -0.45 -10.99 -2.89
C ALA A 104 0.76 -10.75 -3.81
N ALA A 105 0.54 -10.41 -5.08
CA ALA A 105 1.61 -10.06 -6.01
C ALA A 105 2.37 -8.79 -5.57
N THR A 106 1.65 -7.83 -4.97
CA THR A 106 2.24 -6.62 -4.37
C THR A 106 3.17 -6.98 -3.22
N ALA A 107 2.76 -7.90 -2.33
CA ALA A 107 3.62 -8.40 -1.25
C ALA A 107 4.88 -9.08 -1.79
N VAL A 108 4.76 -9.91 -2.82
CA VAL A 108 5.91 -10.54 -3.48
C VAL A 108 6.84 -9.49 -4.08
N THR A 109 6.28 -8.45 -4.71
CA THR A 109 7.06 -7.35 -5.30
C THR A 109 7.82 -6.57 -4.22
N GLN A 110 7.14 -6.20 -3.11
CA GLN A 110 7.75 -5.56 -1.94
C GLN A 110 8.91 -6.39 -1.38
N PHE A 111 8.68 -7.69 -1.19
CA PHE A 111 9.67 -8.62 -0.67
C PHE A 111 10.89 -8.72 -1.59
N ALA A 112 10.66 -8.90 -2.90
CA ALA A 112 11.71 -8.99 -3.90
C ALA A 112 12.57 -7.72 -3.90
N ILE A 113 11.95 -6.54 -3.96
CA ILE A 113 12.64 -5.25 -3.95
C ILE A 113 13.48 -5.08 -2.67
N GLY A 114 12.91 -5.39 -1.51
CA GLY A 114 13.61 -5.29 -0.23
C GLY A 114 14.86 -6.19 -0.18
N LEU A 115 14.73 -7.45 -0.60
CA LEU A 115 15.85 -8.38 -0.66
C LEU A 115 16.90 -7.99 -1.69
N THR A 116 16.50 -7.62 -2.90
CA THR A 116 17.45 -7.21 -3.94
C THR A 116 18.15 -5.92 -3.57
N GLY A 117 17.46 -4.98 -2.91
CA GLY A 117 18.07 -3.75 -2.44
C GLY A 117 19.09 -3.97 -1.33
N ILE A 118 18.85 -4.92 -0.43
CA ILE A 118 19.85 -5.34 0.56
C ILE A 118 21.05 -6.00 -0.14
N ALA A 119 20.80 -6.95 -1.06
CA ALA A 119 21.86 -7.66 -1.77
C ALA A 119 22.71 -6.73 -2.66
N ALA A 120 22.09 -5.69 -3.25
CA ALA A 120 22.76 -4.68 -4.05
C ALA A 120 23.45 -3.58 -3.20
N GLY A 121 23.38 -3.66 -1.87
CA GLY A 121 24.02 -2.69 -0.98
C GLY A 121 23.36 -1.32 -0.95
N TRP A 122 22.08 -1.21 -1.33
CA TRP A 122 21.37 0.07 -1.36
C TRP A 122 20.95 0.54 0.03
N ALA A 123 20.71 -0.39 0.95
CA ALA A 123 20.45 -0.09 2.35
C ALA A 123 21.60 0.74 2.96
N ALA A 124 21.33 1.50 4.04
CA ALA A 124 22.39 2.24 4.71
C ALA A 124 23.54 1.29 5.13
N PRO A 125 24.82 1.68 4.95
CA PRO A 125 25.98 0.79 5.02
C PRO A 125 26.39 0.49 6.46
N ASN A 126 25.43 0.09 7.29
CA ASN A 126 25.61 -0.31 8.67
C ASN A 126 24.57 -1.37 9.06
N PRO A 127 24.83 -2.18 10.11
CA PRO A 127 23.90 -3.24 10.52
C PRO A 127 22.49 -2.75 10.85
N VAL A 128 22.34 -1.49 11.29
CA VAL A 128 21.04 -0.88 11.59
C VAL A 128 20.25 -0.61 10.32
N GLY A 129 20.91 -0.15 9.24
CA GLY A 129 20.32 0.10 7.93
C GLY A 129 19.74 -1.16 7.28
N VAL A 130 20.50 -2.26 7.34
CA VAL A 130 20.02 -3.56 6.84
C VAL A 130 18.82 -4.04 7.66
N ARG A 131 18.89 -3.96 8.99
CA ARG A 131 17.80 -4.38 9.88
C ARG A 131 16.53 -3.55 9.70
N THR A 132 16.65 -2.24 9.53
CA THR A 132 15.52 -1.33 9.30
C THR A 132 14.88 -1.59 7.93
N THR A 133 15.68 -1.79 6.88
CA THR A 133 15.19 -2.16 5.54
C THR A 133 14.44 -3.50 5.57
N LEU A 134 15.00 -4.50 6.25
CA LEU A 134 14.38 -5.82 6.39
C LEU A 134 13.07 -5.73 7.21
N GLY A 135 13.09 -5.02 8.33
CA GLY A 135 11.92 -4.81 9.19
C GLY A 135 10.80 -4.06 8.47
N GLY A 136 11.14 -2.99 7.74
CA GLY A 136 10.20 -2.26 6.88
C GLY A 136 9.61 -3.16 5.80
N THR A 137 10.46 -3.95 5.13
CA THR A 137 10.00 -4.90 4.08
C THR A 137 9.02 -5.90 4.65
N ALA A 138 9.35 -6.52 5.79
CA ALA A 138 8.47 -7.47 6.45
C ALA A 138 7.13 -6.83 6.88
N PHE A 139 7.19 -5.63 7.46
CA PHE A 139 6.01 -4.86 7.86
C PHE A 139 5.05 -4.61 6.70
N PHE A 140 5.55 -4.09 5.57
CA PHE A 140 4.69 -3.85 4.40
C PHE A 140 4.18 -5.14 3.78
N CYS A 141 5.00 -6.20 3.71
CA CYS A 141 4.54 -7.51 3.25
C CYS A 141 3.36 -8.03 4.08
N VAL A 142 3.40 -7.90 5.40
CA VAL A 142 2.29 -8.28 6.29
C VAL A 142 1.04 -7.48 5.98
N LEU A 143 1.13 -6.17 5.77
CA LEU A 143 -0.02 -5.34 5.42
C LEU A 143 -0.64 -5.76 4.07
N TRP A 144 0.19 -5.97 3.05
CA TRP A 144 -0.26 -6.41 1.73
C TRP A 144 -0.94 -7.79 1.80
N LEU A 145 -0.36 -8.73 2.53
CA LEU A 145 -0.93 -10.07 2.73
C LEU A 145 -2.21 -10.05 3.58
N ALA A 146 -2.29 -9.19 4.59
CA ALA A 146 -3.50 -9.00 5.38
C ALA A 146 -4.65 -8.47 4.50
N SER A 147 -4.37 -7.48 3.65
CA SER A 147 -5.33 -7.00 2.66
C SER A 147 -5.73 -8.11 1.68
N ALA A 148 -4.77 -8.88 1.16
CA ALA A 148 -5.03 -10.02 0.27
C ALA A 148 -5.98 -11.04 0.91
N ALA A 149 -5.74 -11.39 2.17
CA ALA A 149 -6.57 -12.33 2.94
C ALA A 149 -8.01 -11.82 3.13
N LEU A 150 -8.18 -10.51 3.38
CA LEU A 150 -9.49 -9.88 3.51
C LEU A 150 -10.27 -9.89 2.19
N PHE A 151 -9.62 -9.58 1.07
CA PHE A 151 -10.26 -9.69 -0.25
C PHE A 151 -10.58 -11.15 -0.64
N ALA A 152 -9.72 -12.10 -0.26
CA ALA A 152 -9.99 -13.52 -0.45
C ALA A 152 -11.19 -13.99 0.39
N ARG A 153 -11.36 -13.44 1.60
CA ARG A 153 -12.55 -13.69 2.44
C ARG A 153 -13.81 -13.10 1.80
N ALA A 154 -13.76 -11.87 1.31
CA ALA A 154 -14.88 -11.24 0.61
C ALA A 154 -15.31 -12.03 -0.66
N ALA A 155 -14.34 -12.59 -1.37
CA ALA A 155 -14.59 -13.48 -2.51
C ALA A 155 -15.37 -14.75 -2.14
N ARG A 156 -15.03 -15.37 -1.00
CA ARG A 156 -15.71 -16.58 -0.52
C ARG A 156 -17.15 -16.27 -0.09
N GLN A 157 -17.35 -15.17 0.62
CA GLN A 157 -18.68 -14.70 1.04
C GLN A 157 -19.59 -14.44 -0.17
N SER A 158 -19.06 -13.75 -1.19
CA SER A 158 -19.82 -13.47 -2.43
C SER A 158 -20.23 -14.73 -3.19
N ALA A 159 -19.44 -15.81 -3.10
CA ALA A 159 -19.77 -17.08 -3.72
C ALA A 159 -20.86 -17.83 -2.95
N GLN A 160 -20.80 -17.82 -1.61
CA GLN A 160 -21.80 -18.45 -0.73
C GLN A 160 -23.18 -17.80 -0.84
N SER A 161 -23.25 -16.47 -0.90
CA SER A 161 -24.52 -15.75 -1.09
C SER A 161 -25.19 -16.10 -2.43
N ARG A 162 -24.39 -16.37 -3.48
CA ARG A 162 -24.92 -16.76 -4.80
C ARG A 162 -25.48 -18.18 -4.82
N THR A 163 -24.90 -19.10 -4.06
CA THR A 163 -25.40 -20.48 -3.95
C THR A 163 -26.61 -20.62 -3.03
N ALA A 164 -26.74 -19.73 -2.03
CA ALA A 164 -27.86 -19.73 -1.08
C ALA A 164 -29.15 -19.10 -1.62
N SER A 165 -29.10 -18.43 -2.78
CA SER A 165 -30.27 -17.94 -3.49
C SER A 165 -30.50 -18.83 -4.72
N PRO A 166 -31.09 -20.03 -4.56
CA PRO A 166 -31.43 -20.86 -5.71
C PRO A 166 -32.48 -20.10 -6.54
N SER A 167 -32.25 -20.06 -7.85
CA SER A 167 -33.15 -19.49 -8.84
C SER A 167 -34.56 -20.05 -8.67
N ILE A 168 -35.52 -19.16 -8.39
CA ILE A 168 -36.95 -19.39 -8.62
C ILE A 168 -37.22 -19.20 -10.10
#